data_AF-A0A1I1KJ69-F1
#
_entry.id   AF-A0A1I1KJ69-F1
#
_cell.length_a   1.000
_cell.length_b   1.000
_cell.length_c   1.000
_cell.angle_alpha   90.00
_cell.angle_beta   90.00
_cell.angle_gamma   90.00
#
_symmetry.space_group_name_H-M   'P 1'
#
loop_
_entity.id
_entity.type
_entity.pdbx_description
1 polymer ?
#
loop_
_entity_poly.entity_id
_entity_poly.type
_entity_poly.pdbx_seq_one_letter_code
_entity_poly.pdbx_strand_id
1 'polypeptide(L)'
;MAIVAELRDRDVPIRDIAVVARDLDSYEQSLFRAAIQYGIAPVFWRQLYVTRTRPYALVESVCEALDADELDRRTLLRPLEHRWAPSNAPSDDWPVDPATLYRVKHALPQGARPTEEWIEVLETIDDADARFTTFVEWLADVPEPNPETVTSVLGDVVEAYADHGLAVTRESDSPALLDTETDARAVVRGRTLVQQLRHKFADRLQEETLERSWGDVADLANVIATQRPGRREHSNARALDILEANDVWMLDVQYVIAVGMTADEWPRATESVVPPEFQEVVLRGDDDTSKLAPRTAWTDGRDRDQFLDVFRAAGTGVILTRHTQTVDGDDVHSSPFLDHLDLQTVAESHRQQLLSTNRELPPEIQDFLEERAEATANE
;
A
#
# COMPACT_ATOMS: atom_id res chain seq x y z
N MET A 1 19.68 3.27 -5.64
CA MET A 1 19.07 4.11 -6.70
C MET A 1 20.05 4.49 -7.80
N ALA A 2 21.26 4.98 -7.51
CA ALA A 2 22.28 5.23 -8.55
C ALA A 2 22.54 4.02 -9.46
N ILE A 3 22.68 2.82 -8.87
CA ILE A 3 22.82 1.56 -9.61
C ILE A 3 21.62 1.31 -10.53
N VAL A 4 20.40 1.47 -10.01
CA VAL A 4 19.17 1.30 -10.81
C VAL A 4 19.16 2.25 -12.00
N ALA A 5 19.54 3.52 -11.80
CA ALA A 5 19.62 4.51 -12.85
C ALA A 5 20.64 4.11 -13.93
N GLU A 6 21.83 3.67 -13.53
CA GLU A 6 22.87 3.21 -14.48
C GLU A 6 22.50 1.94 -15.24
N LEU A 7 21.79 1.00 -14.62
CA LEU A 7 21.26 -0.19 -15.29
C LEU A 7 20.21 0.20 -16.33
N ARG A 8 19.31 1.13 -15.98
CA ARG A 8 18.29 1.65 -16.90
C ARG A 8 18.90 2.41 -18.08
N ASP A 9 19.92 3.22 -17.84
CA ASP A 9 20.64 3.96 -18.89
C ASP A 9 21.38 3.03 -19.86
N ARG A 10 21.56 1.75 -19.50
CA ARG A 10 22.09 0.65 -20.32
C ARG A 10 20.99 -0.29 -20.82
N ASP A 11 19.78 0.20 -20.97
CA ASP A 11 18.62 -0.51 -21.52
C ASP A 11 18.13 -1.72 -20.71
N VAL A 12 18.51 -1.86 -19.43
CA VAL A 12 17.88 -2.85 -18.55
C VAL A 12 16.44 -2.39 -18.24
N PRO A 13 15.41 -3.19 -18.57
CA PRO A 13 14.02 -2.84 -18.26
C PRO A 13 13.83 -2.66 -16.75
N ILE A 14 13.09 -1.64 -16.34
CA ILE A 14 12.89 -1.36 -14.90
C ILE A 14 12.23 -2.53 -14.15
N ARG A 15 11.36 -3.28 -14.83
CA ARG A 15 10.72 -4.51 -14.31
C ARG A 15 11.69 -5.67 -14.06
N ASP A 16 12.88 -5.62 -14.66
CA ASP A 16 13.92 -6.64 -14.50
C ASP A 16 14.82 -6.31 -13.29
N ILE A 17 14.53 -5.23 -12.55
CA ILE A 17 15.28 -4.77 -11.39
C ILE A 17 14.36 -4.72 -10.17
N ALA A 18 14.79 -5.31 -9.06
CA ALA A 18 14.11 -5.21 -7.77
C ALA A 18 15.04 -4.66 -6.69
N VAL A 19 14.50 -3.84 -5.78
CA VAL A 19 15.21 -3.44 -4.55
C VAL A 19 14.58 -4.15 -3.37
N VAL A 20 15.38 -4.80 -2.53
CA VAL A 20 14.87 -5.62 -1.42
C VAL A 20 15.45 -5.14 -0.09
N ALA A 21 14.61 -4.92 0.91
CA ALA A 21 15.02 -4.65 2.29
C ALA A 21 14.54 -5.77 3.23
N ARG A 22 15.18 -5.95 4.39
CA ARG A 22 14.64 -6.85 5.44
C ARG A 22 13.27 -6.38 5.91
N ASP A 23 13.17 -5.08 6.16
CA ASP A 23 12.02 -4.35 6.68
C ASP A 23 11.92 -3.03 5.89
N LEU A 24 10.84 -2.85 5.14
CA LEU A 24 10.69 -1.68 4.27
C LEU A 24 10.36 -0.41 5.03
N ASP A 25 9.80 -0.50 6.24
CA ASP A 25 9.29 0.68 6.95
C ASP A 25 10.42 1.69 7.25
N SER A 26 11.61 1.21 7.59
CA SER A 26 12.80 2.05 7.84
C SER A 26 13.39 2.68 6.59
N TYR A 27 13.15 2.09 5.41
CA TYR A 27 13.80 2.48 4.15
C TYR A 27 12.92 3.28 3.22
N GLU A 28 11.59 3.22 3.38
CA GLU A 28 10.64 3.79 2.42
C GLU A 28 10.92 5.25 2.08
N GLN A 29 10.96 6.13 3.09
CA GLN A 29 11.13 7.56 2.85
C GLN A 29 12.47 7.88 2.17
N SER A 30 13.53 7.19 2.59
CA SER A 30 14.88 7.37 2.04
C SER A 30 14.97 6.87 0.60
N LEU A 31 14.42 5.69 0.32
CA LEU A 31 14.38 5.10 -1.02
C LEU A 31 13.47 5.90 -1.96
N PHE A 32 12.34 6.41 -1.47
CA PHE A 32 11.45 7.28 -2.25
C PHE A 32 12.17 8.56 -2.66
N ARG A 33 12.76 9.28 -1.70
CA ARG A 33 13.53 10.51 -1.98
C ARG A 33 14.66 10.27 -2.96
N ALA A 34 15.41 9.18 -2.77
CA ALA A 34 16.48 8.80 -3.69
C ALA A 34 15.92 8.48 -5.08
N ALA A 35 14.84 7.70 -5.19
CA ALA A 35 14.25 7.36 -6.50
C ALA A 35 13.82 8.62 -7.27
N ILE A 36 13.17 9.58 -6.59
CA ILE A 36 12.80 10.88 -7.18
C ILE A 36 14.04 11.65 -7.66
N GLN A 37 15.11 11.70 -6.87
CA GLN A 37 16.37 12.35 -7.27
C GLN A 37 16.96 11.77 -8.55
N TYR A 38 16.78 10.47 -8.78
CA TYR A 38 17.26 9.75 -9.96
C TYR A 38 16.21 9.64 -11.08
N GLY A 39 15.04 10.29 -10.95
CA GLY A 39 13.97 10.23 -11.97
C GLY A 39 13.38 8.82 -12.15
N ILE A 40 13.39 8.02 -11.09
CA ILE A 40 12.84 6.66 -11.03
C ILE A 40 11.54 6.71 -10.23
N ALA A 41 10.50 6.06 -10.74
CA ALA A 41 9.26 5.85 -10.01
C ALA A 41 9.38 4.58 -9.16
N PRO A 42 9.39 4.66 -7.81
CA PRO A 42 9.41 3.49 -6.95
C PRO A 42 7.98 3.00 -6.65
N VAL A 43 7.78 1.68 -6.58
CA VAL A 43 6.57 1.03 -6.06
C VAL A 43 6.96 0.15 -4.88
N PHE A 44 6.41 0.45 -3.72
CA PHE A 44 6.67 -0.32 -2.50
C PHE A 44 5.64 -1.42 -2.31
N TRP A 45 6.09 -2.67 -2.22
CA TRP A 45 5.26 -3.84 -1.98
C TRP A 45 4.84 -3.91 -0.52
N ARG A 46 3.94 -3.01 -0.13
CA ARG A 46 3.33 -3.00 1.19
C ARG A 46 1.88 -3.43 1.13
N GLN A 47 1.38 -3.84 2.28
CA GLN A 47 -0.05 -3.93 2.51
C GLN A 47 -0.65 -2.53 2.36
N LEU A 48 -1.65 -2.41 1.50
CA LEU A 48 -2.41 -1.17 1.37
C LEU A 48 -3.06 -0.85 2.71
N TYR A 49 -2.77 0.32 3.27
CA TYR A 49 -3.52 0.85 4.40
C TYR A 49 -4.88 1.31 3.90
N VAL A 50 -5.83 0.38 3.73
CA VAL A 50 -7.15 0.63 3.14
C VAL A 50 -7.82 1.83 3.80
N THR A 51 -7.70 1.95 5.13
CA THR A 51 -8.27 3.06 5.91
C THR A 51 -7.70 4.46 5.59
N ARG A 52 -6.60 4.55 4.84
CA ARG A 52 -5.98 5.81 4.40
C ARG A 52 -6.24 6.13 2.93
N THR A 53 -7.10 5.37 2.27
CA THR A 53 -7.36 5.51 0.83
C THR A 53 -8.64 6.29 0.57
N ARG A 54 -8.73 6.96 -0.59
CA ARG A 54 -9.93 7.73 -0.95
C ARG A 54 -11.19 6.86 -1.09
N PRO A 55 -11.15 5.66 -1.72
CA PRO A 55 -12.33 4.80 -1.79
C PRO A 55 -12.86 4.37 -0.42
N TYR A 56 -11.97 4.12 0.54
CA TYR A 56 -12.41 3.79 1.90
C TYR A 56 -12.97 5.01 2.63
N ALA A 57 -12.34 6.18 2.49
CA ALA A 57 -12.86 7.43 3.04
C ALA A 57 -14.25 7.77 2.48
N LEU A 58 -14.51 7.43 1.21
CA LEU A 58 -15.85 7.52 0.62
C LEU A 58 -16.84 6.61 1.35
N VAL A 59 -16.53 5.31 1.49
CA VAL A 59 -17.38 4.35 2.23
C VAL A 59 -17.67 4.82 3.65
N GLU A 60 -16.64 5.25 4.38
CA GLU A 60 -16.77 5.79 5.74
C GLU A 60 -17.69 7.01 5.77
N SER A 61 -17.47 7.98 4.90
CA SER A 61 -18.29 9.20 4.86
C SER A 61 -19.74 8.96 4.45
N VAL A 62 -20.00 7.97 3.58
CA VAL A 62 -21.35 7.56 3.19
C VAL A 62 -22.07 6.96 4.39
N CYS A 63 -21.43 6.04 5.12
CA CYS A 63 -22.03 5.49 6.33
C CYS A 63 -22.26 6.57 7.41
N GLU A 64 -21.31 7.51 7.60
CA GLU A 64 -21.47 8.65 8.52
C GLU A 64 -22.68 9.52 8.13
N ALA A 65 -22.91 9.74 6.83
CA ALA A 65 -24.05 10.52 6.36
C ALA A 65 -25.39 9.76 6.48
N LEU A 66 -25.39 8.46 6.24
CA LEU A 66 -26.61 7.63 6.32
C LEU A 66 -27.05 7.33 7.76
N ASP A 67 -26.13 7.39 8.73
CA ASP A 67 -26.43 7.14 10.15
C ASP A 67 -26.96 8.39 10.88
N ALA A 68 -26.75 9.58 10.31
CA ALA A 68 -27.07 10.83 10.96
C ALA A 68 -28.57 11.19 10.84
N ASP A 69 -29.26 11.30 11.99
CA ASP A 69 -30.62 11.85 12.04
C ASP A 69 -30.69 13.29 11.52
N GLU A 70 -29.65 14.08 11.82
CA GLU A 70 -29.47 15.44 11.32
C GLU A 70 -28.04 15.62 10.77
N LEU A 71 -27.96 16.06 9.52
CA LEU A 71 -26.71 16.27 8.80
C LEU A 71 -26.25 17.72 8.94
N ASP A 72 -25.04 17.93 9.45
CA ASP A 72 -24.37 19.22 9.27
C ASP A 72 -23.78 19.33 7.86
N ARG A 73 -23.46 20.55 7.44
CA ARG A 73 -22.89 20.82 6.11
C ARG A 73 -21.60 20.04 5.83
N ARG A 74 -20.77 19.77 6.85
CA ARG A 74 -19.51 19.02 6.68
C ARG A 74 -19.83 17.57 6.38
N THR A 75 -20.68 16.92 7.19
CA THR A 75 -21.09 15.53 7.00
C THR A 75 -21.82 15.34 5.67
N LEU A 76 -22.73 16.26 5.31
CA LEU A 76 -23.45 16.24 4.03
C LEU A 76 -22.49 16.25 2.83
N LEU A 77 -21.47 17.12 2.83
CA LEU A 77 -20.62 17.30 1.65
C LEU A 77 -19.45 16.31 1.58
N ARG A 78 -19.12 15.62 2.67
CA ARG A 78 -17.93 14.76 2.76
C ARG A 78 -17.93 13.61 1.73
N PRO A 79 -19.05 12.91 1.47
CA PRO A 79 -19.09 11.91 0.39
C PRO A 79 -18.78 12.50 -0.99
N LEU A 80 -19.30 13.70 -1.29
CA LEU A 80 -19.02 14.40 -2.55
C LEU A 80 -17.56 14.87 -2.63
N GLU A 81 -16.97 15.33 -1.52
CA GLU A 81 -15.52 15.62 -1.43
C GLU A 81 -14.67 14.35 -1.70
N HIS A 82 -15.20 13.17 -1.37
CA HIS A 82 -14.62 11.86 -1.70
C HIS A 82 -15.12 11.26 -3.02
N ARG A 83 -15.69 12.09 -3.90
CA ARG A 83 -16.08 11.75 -5.28
C ARG A 83 -17.20 10.73 -5.38
N TRP A 84 -18.16 10.78 -4.44
CA TRP A 84 -19.42 10.06 -4.61
C TRP A 84 -20.05 10.41 -5.97
N ALA A 85 -20.62 9.39 -6.62
CA ALA A 85 -21.40 9.49 -7.83
C ALA A 85 -22.52 8.43 -7.81
N PRO A 86 -23.66 8.66 -8.47
CA PRO A 86 -24.70 7.65 -8.59
C PRO A 86 -24.25 6.51 -9.50
N SER A 87 -24.71 5.28 -9.24
CA SER A 87 -24.27 4.07 -9.96
C SER A 87 -24.58 4.03 -11.45
N ASN A 88 -25.48 4.90 -11.93
CA ASN A 88 -25.84 5.03 -13.34
C ASN A 88 -25.51 6.43 -13.90
N ALA A 89 -24.53 7.12 -13.32
CA ALA A 89 -24.10 8.43 -13.81
C ALA A 89 -23.57 8.34 -15.26
N PRO A 90 -23.88 9.32 -16.13
CA PRO A 90 -23.10 9.51 -17.34
C PRO A 90 -21.66 9.89 -16.96
N SER A 91 -20.67 9.35 -17.69
CA SER A 91 -19.25 9.46 -17.35
C SER A 91 -18.71 10.89 -17.27
N ASP A 92 -19.31 11.82 -18.02
CA ASP A 92 -18.72 13.12 -18.27
C ASP A 92 -19.13 14.19 -17.24
N ASP A 93 -20.16 13.91 -16.43
CA ASP A 93 -20.75 14.87 -15.47
C ASP A 93 -20.38 14.58 -14.01
N TRP A 94 -19.72 13.46 -13.73
CA TRP A 94 -19.37 13.01 -12.38
C TRP A 94 -17.90 12.57 -12.29
N PRO A 95 -17.23 12.75 -11.14
CA PRO A 95 -17.71 13.34 -9.88
C PRO A 95 -17.78 14.88 -9.92
N VAL A 96 -18.38 15.48 -8.87
CA VAL A 96 -18.41 16.95 -8.72
C VAL A 96 -17.00 17.51 -8.55
N ASP A 97 -16.67 18.55 -9.32
CA ASP A 97 -15.35 19.17 -9.27
C ASP A 97 -15.15 19.99 -7.98
N PRO A 98 -13.90 20.14 -7.50
CA PRO A 98 -13.62 20.86 -6.26
C PRO A 98 -14.08 22.33 -6.24
N ALA A 99 -14.09 23.03 -7.38
CA ALA A 99 -14.48 24.43 -7.44
C ALA A 99 -15.99 24.58 -7.26
N THR A 100 -16.78 23.67 -7.83
CA THR A 100 -18.22 23.58 -7.60
C THR A 100 -18.56 23.23 -6.16
N LEU A 101 -17.87 22.23 -5.56
CA LEU A 101 -18.02 21.91 -4.13
C LEU A 101 -17.76 23.12 -3.23
N TYR A 102 -16.70 23.86 -3.52
CA TYR A 102 -16.37 25.07 -2.76
C TYR A 102 -17.47 26.14 -2.85
N ARG A 103 -18.00 26.40 -4.06
CA ARG A 103 -19.08 27.37 -4.25
C ARG A 103 -20.34 27.00 -3.47
N VAL A 104 -20.81 25.76 -3.59
CA VAL A 104 -22.02 25.30 -2.91
C VAL A 104 -21.84 25.30 -1.39
N LYS A 105 -20.67 24.87 -0.88
CA LYS A 105 -20.35 24.92 0.55
C LYS A 105 -20.49 26.32 1.15
N HIS A 106 -20.15 27.36 0.39
CA HIS A 106 -20.29 28.75 0.83
C HIS A 106 -21.72 29.30 0.75
N ALA A 107 -22.54 28.76 -0.15
CA ALA A 107 -23.96 29.12 -0.28
C ALA A 107 -24.84 28.43 0.78
N LEU A 108 -24.47 27.22 1.21
CA LEU A 108 -25.26 26.44 2.16
C LEU A 108 -25.28 27.07 3.57
N PRO A 109 -26.44 27.07 4.25
CA PRO A 109 -26.57 27.55 5.61
C PRO A 109 -25.78 26.69 6.60
N GLN A 110 -25.45 27.27 7.75
CA GLN A 110 -24.89 26.52 8.88
C GLN A 110 -25.98 25.82 9.69
N GLY A 111 -25.60 24.83 10.50
CA GLY A 111 -26.51 24.04 11.34
C GLY A 111 -26.77 22.64 10.79
N ALA A 112 -27.07 21.71 11.69
CA ALA A 112 -27.52 20.36 11.35
C ALA A 112 -29.02 20.37 11.03
N ARG A 113 -29.43 19.57 10.05
CA ARG A 113 -30.83 19.46 9.58
C ARG A 113 -31.11 18.04 9.08
N PRO A 114 -32.36 17.56 9.15
CA PRO A 114 -32.76 16.32 8.49
C PRO A 114 -32.55 16.38 6.97
N THR A 115 -32.40 15.22 6.34
CA THR A 115 -32.19 15.09 4.89
C THR A 115 -33.29 15.76 4.07
N GLU A 116 -34.56 15.63 4.50
CA GLU A 116 -35.71 16.26 3.83
C GLU A 116 -35.60 17.80 3.80
N GLU A 117 -35.17 18.43 4.90
CA GLU A 117 -34.97 19.88 4.96
C GLU A 117 -33.78 20.32 4.08
N TRP A 118 -32.75 19.49 3.93
CA TRP A 118 -31.65 19.77 3.01
C TRP A 118 -32.08 19.79 1.53
N ILE A 119 -33.05 18.97 1.15
CA ILE A 119 -33.63 18.99 -0.20
C ILE A 119 -34.29 20.35 -0.44
N GLU A 120 -35.15 20.80 0.49
CA GLU A 120 -35.80 22.12 0.40
C GLU A 120 -34.78 23.27 0.35
N VAL A 121 -33.72 23.20 1.17
CA VAL A 121 -32.66 24.22 1.16
C VAL A 121 -31.97 24.28 -0.21
N LEU A 122 -31.64 23.14 -0.81
CA LEU A 122 -30.98 23.10 -2.12
C LEU A 122 -31.87 23.65 -3.24
N GLU A 123 -33.19 23.44 -3.17
CA GLU A 123 -34.15 24.01 -4.13
C GLU A 123 -34.24 25.54 -4.06
N THR A 124 -33.93 26.14 -2.90
CA THR A 124 -33.97 27.60 -2.71
C THR A 124 -32.69 28.32 -3.15
N ILE A 125 -31.61 27.59 -3.45
CA ILE A 125 -30.33 28.17 -3.87
C ILE A 125 -30.37 28.41 -5.38
N ASP A 126 -30.33 29.67 -5.79
CA ASP A 126 -30.21 30.06 -7.20
C ASP A 126 -28.95 29.44 -7.83
N ASP A 127 -29.10 28.83 -9.02
CA ASP A 127 -28.04 28.10 -9.74
C ASP A 127 -27.39 26.96 -8.94
N ALA A 128 -28.13 26.32 -8.00
CA ALA A 128 -27.67 25.09 -7.37
C ALA A 128 -27.36 24.01 -8.41
N ASP A 129 -26.18 23.41 -8.30
CA ASP A 129 -25.80 22.31 -9.17
C ASP A 129 -26.66 21.08 -8.85
N ALA A 130 -27.42 20.60 -9.84
CA ALA A 130 -28.42 19.55 -9.68
C ALA A 130 -27.84 18.24 -9.10
N ARG A 131 -26.52 18.03 -9.23
CA ARG A 131 -25.80 16.88 -8.66
C ARG A 131 -25.90 16.83 -7.14
N PHE A 132 -26.00 17.98 -6.46
CA PHE A 132 -26.17 18.01 -5.01
C PHE A 132 -27.56 17.53 -4.62
N THR A 133 -28.61 18.00 -5.31
CA THR A 133 -29.98 17.51 -5.11
C THR A 133 -30.06 16.00 -5.34
N THR A 134 -29.49 15.50 -6.44
CA THR A 134 -29.42 14.04 -6.71
C THR A 134 -28.76 13.27 -5.58
N PHE A 135 -27.70 13.81 -4.97
CA PHE A 135 -27.04 13.14 -3.84
C PHE A 135 -27.89 13.14 -2.57
N VAL A 136 -28.55 14.25 -2.24
CA VAL A 136 -29.40 14.33 -1.04
C VAL A 136 -30.67 13.50 -1.18
N GLU A 137 -31.28 13.48 -2.37
CA GLU A 137 -32.39 12.57 -2.70
C GLU A 137 -31.95 11.10 -2.55
N TRP A 138 -30.76 10.76 -3.04
CA TRP A 138 -30.21 9.41 -2.84
C TRP A 138 -30.04 9.06 -1.36
N LEU A 139 -29.53 9.98 -0.52
CA LEU A 139 -29.44 9.74 0.93
C LEU A 139 -30.80 9.46 1.55
N ALA A 140 -31.85 10.17 1.13
CA ALA A 140 -33.21 9.98 1.65
C ALA A 140 -33.84 8.65 1.20
N ASP A 141 -33.46 8.15 0.02
CA ASP A 141 -34.00 6.91 -0.56
C ASP A 141 -33.30 5.65 -0.05
N VAL A 142 -32.13 5.75 0.60
CA VAL A 142 -31.41 4.60 1.12
C VAL A 142 -32.15 4.00 2.32
N PRO A 143 -32.51 2.70 2.28
CA PRO A 143 -33.21 2.07 3.38
C PRO A 143 -32.28 1.76 4.56
N GLU A 144 -32.89 1.43 5.71
CA GLU A 144 -32.17 0.92 6.88
C GLU A 144 -31.24 -0.27 6.52
N PRO A 145 -30.09 -0.39 7.19
CA PRO A 145 -29.10 -1.39 6.83
C PRO A 145 -29.56 -2.79 7.23
N ASN A 146 -29.53 -3.68 6.25
CA ASN A 146 -29.54 -5.13 6.38
C ASN A 146 -28.43 -5.70 5.48
N PRO A 147 -28.07 -7.00 5.60
CA PRO A 147 -26.97 -7.57 4.83
C PRO A 147 -27.07 -7.33 3.32
N GLU A 148 -28.26 -7.44 2.73
CA GLU A 148 -28.51 -7.18 1.31
C GLU A 148 -28.36 -5.70 0.96
N THR A 149 -28.99 -4.81 1.73
CA THR A 149 -28.89 -3.35 1.54
C THR A 149 -27.44 -2.87 1.65
N VAL A 150 -26.71 -3.31 2.67
CA VAL A 150 -25.29 -2.95 2.88
C VAL A 150 -24.46 -3.38 1.66
N THR A 151 -24.71 -4.58 1.14
CA THR A 151 -24.01 -5.09 -0.04
C THR A 151 -24.32 -4.25 -1.28
N SER A 152 -25.60 -3.94 -1.50
CA SER A 152 -26.03 -3.18 -2.68
C SER A 152 -25.53 -1.74 -2.65
N VAL A 153 -25.80 -1.02 -1.55
CA VAL A 153 -25.48 0.42 -1.42
C VAL A 153 -23.97 0.64 -1.45
N LEU A 154 -23.20 -0.07 -0.62
CA LEU A 154 -21.75 0.12 -0.60
C LEU A 154 -21.05 -0.50 -1.82
N GLY A 155 -21.63 -1.55 -2.39
CA GLY A 155 -21.19 -2.10 -3.68
C GLY A 155 -21.30 -1.06 -4.79
N ASP A 156 -22.48 -0.45 -4.94
CA ASP A 156 -22.74 0.60 -5.92
C ASP A 156 -21.81 1.81 -5.73
N VAL A 157 -21.57 2.23 -4.49
CA VAL A 157 -20.62 3.33 -4.17
C VAL A 157 -19.19 2.98 -4.61
N VAL A 158 -18.73 1.75 -4.36
CA VAL A 158 -17.38 1.31 -4.74
C VAL A 158 -17.25 1.18 -6.26
N GLU A 159 -18.26 0.66 -6.95
CA GLU A 159 -18.26 0.54 -8.41
C GLU A 159 -18.35 1.92 -9.08
N ALA A 160 -19.20 2.81 -8.60
CA ALA A 160 -19.27 4.20 -9.12
C ALA A 160 -17.93 4.93 -8.96
N TYR A 161 -17.20 4.70 -7.86
CA TYR A 161 -15.84 5.23 -7.71
C TYR A 161 -14.88 4.61 -8.74
N ALA A 162 -15.00 3.32 -9.03
CA ALA A 162 -14.18 2.66 -10.04
C ALA A 162 -14.40 3.27 -11.44
N ASP A 163 -15.66 3.54 -11.78
CA ASP A 163 -16.05 4.03 -13.10
C ASP A 163 -15.73 5.52 -13.30
N HIS A 164 -15.94 6.36 -12.28
CA HIS A 164 -15.81 7.81 -12.38
C HIS A 164 -14.60 8.37 -11.60
N GLY A 165 -14.38 7.87 -10.37
CA GLY A 165 -13.37 8.40 -9.45
C GLY A 165 -11.92 8.12 -9.89
N LEU A 166 -11.66 6.94 -10.47
CA LEU A 166 -10.31 6.55 -10.91
C LEU A 166 -9.81 7.39 -12.09
N ALA A 167 -10.69 7.76 -13.02
CA ALA A 167 -10.34 8.62 -14.15
C ALA A 167 -9.81 9.98 -13.66
N VAL A 168 -10.49 10.58 -12.68
CA VAL A 168 -10.05 11.84 -12.06
C VAL A 168 -8.72 11.69 -11.34
N THR A 169 -8.49 10.58 -10.60
CA THR A 169 -7.16 10.34 -9.99
C THR A 169 -6.09 10.31 -11.07
N ARG A 170 -6.31 9.53 -12.14
CA ARG A 170 -5.37 9.34 -13.24
C ARG A 170 -5.00 10.63 -13.96
N GLU A 171 -5.97 11.51 -14.21
CA GLU A 171 -5.72 12.79 -14.87
C GLU A 171 -4.84 13.73 -14.03
N SER A 172 -4.96 13.65 -12.71
CA SER A 172 -4.18 14.46 -11.75
C SER A 172 -2.87 13.81 -11.30
N ASP A 173 -2.63 12.56 -11.66
CA ASP A 173 -1.50 11.77 -11.17
C ASP A 173 -0.19 12.15 -11.87
N SER A 174 0.91 11.79 -11.22
CA SER A 174 2.23 11.71 -11.83
C SER A 174 2.25 10.72 -13.01
N PRO A 175 3.23 10.83 -13.94
CA PRO A 175 3.41 9.85 -15.01
C PRO A 175 3.59 8.39 -14.54
N ALA A 176 3.95 8.20 -13.26
CA ALA A 176 4.12 6.90 -12.63
C ALA A 176 2.79 6.23 -12.24
N LEU A 177 1.67 6.98 -12.22
CA LEU A 177 0.33 6.50 -11.88
C LEU A 177 0.22 5.87 -10.47
N LEU A 178 0.99 6.36 -9.49
CA LEU A 178 1.07 5.78 -8.14
C LEU A 178 -0.23 5.96 -7.35
N ASP A 179 -0.85 7.15 -7.43
CA ASP A 179 -2.12 7.43 -6.75
C ASP A 179 -3.26 6.62 -7.40
N THR A 180 -3.22 6.50 -8.73
CA THR A 180 -4.18 5.72 -9.53
C THR A 180 -4.09 4.25 -9.18
N GLU A 181 -2.88 3.71 -9.08
CA GLU A 181 -2.66 2.33 -8.66
C GLU A 181 -3.16 2.11 -7.23
N THR A 182 -2.86 3.04 -6.33
CA THR A 182 -3.33 3.00 -4.93
C THR A 182 -4.85 2.98 -4.85
N ASP A 183 -5.54 3.88 -5.55
CA ASP A 183 -7.00 3.97 -5.57
C ASP A 183 -7.63 2.74 -6.27
N ALA A 184 -7.04 2.23 -7.35
CA ALA A 184 -7.51 1.02 -8.03
C ALA A 184 -7.42 -0.22 -7.13
N ARG A 185 -6.32 -0.35 -6.38
CA ARG A 185 -6.17 -1.41 -5.37
C ARG A 185 -7.17 -1.25 -4.23
N ALA A 186 -7.40 -0.01 -3.79
CA ALA A 186 -8.39 0.31 -2.77
C ALA A 186 -9.81 -0.08 -3.21
N VAL A 187 -10.17 0.11 -4.49
CA VAL A 187 -11.43 -0.38 -5.06
C VAL A 187 -11.54 -1.91 -4.98
N VAL A 188 -10.51 -2.66 -5.39
CA VAL A 188 -10.50 -4.14 -5.29
C VAL A 188 -10.67 -4.59 -3.83
N ARG A 189 -10.00 -3.90 -2.91
CA ARG A 189 -10.14 -4.17 -1.47
C ARG A 189 -11.53 -3.77 -0.95
N GLY A 190 -12.10 -2.67 -1.44
CA GLY A 190 -13.47 -2.24 -1.17
C GLY A 190 -14.50 -3.30 -1.58
N ARG A 191 -14.38 -3.87 -2.78
CA ARG A 191 -15.24 -4.99 -3.24
C ARG A 191 -15.19 -6.17 -2.28
N THR A 192 -13.98 -6.53 -1.84
CA THR A 192 -13.79 -7.63 -0.88
C THR A 192 -14.35 -7.27 0.50
N LEU A 193 -14.15 -6.03 0.95
CA LEU A 193 -14.66 -5.50 2.21
C LEU A 193 -16.19 -5.58 2.24
N VAL A 194 -16.89 -5.12 1.18
CA VAL A 194 -18.35 -5.18 1.07
C VAL A 194 -18.86 -6.62 1.15
N GLN A 195 -18.20 -7.56 0.47
CA GLN A 195 -18.54 -8.98 0.58
C GLN A 195 -18.37 -9.52 2.01
N GLN A 196 -17.30 -9.15 2.71
CA GLN A 196 -17.07 -9.58 4.09
C GLN A 196 -18.04 -8.92 5.07
N LEU A 197 -18.38 -7.64 4.83
CA LEU A 197 -19.35 -6.89 5.61
C LEU A 197 -20.71 -7.58 5.60
N ARG A 198 -21.20 -8.03 4.44
CA ARG A 198 -22.46 -8.78 4.34
C ARG A 198 -22.54 -9.92 5.35
N HIS A 199 -21.54 -10.80 5.33
CA HIS A 199 -21.53 -12.01 6.14
C HIS A 199 -21.36 -11.67 7.62
N LYS A 200 -20.36 -10.84 7.95
CA LYS A 200 -20.09 -10.48 9.35
C LYS A 200 -21.23 -9.66 9.97
N PHE A 201 -21.88 -8.78 9.20
CA PHE A 201 -23.02 -8.01 9.71
C PHE A 201 -24.22 -8.92 9.96
N ALA A 202 -24.50 -9.88 9.07
CA ALA A 202 -25.54 -10.88 9.29
C ALA A 202 -25.29 -11.71 10.56
N ASP A 203 -24.05 -12.18 10.76
CA ASP A 203 -23.65 -12.93 11.95
C ASP A 203 -23.86 -12.09 13.22
N ARG A 204 -23.41 -10.82 13.22
CA ARG A 204 -23.50 -9.92 14.39
C ARG A 204 -24.92 -9.53 14.76
N LEU A 205 -25.78 -9.34 13.76
CA LEU A 205 -27.22 -9.13 13.97
C LEU A 205 -27.88 -10.37 14.58
N GLN A 206 -27.51 -11.57 14.12
CA GLN A 206 -28.02 -12.82 14.69
C GLN A 206 -27.56 -13.03 16.14
N GLU A 207 -26.35 -12.60 16.47
CA GLU A 207 -25.79 -12.62 17.82
C GLU A 207 -26.33 -11.49 18.71
N GLU A 208 -27.18 -10.59 18.18
CA GLU A 208 -27.70 -9.39 18.88
C GLU A 208 -26.59 -8.48 19.44
N THR A 209 -25.44 -8.44 18.75
CA THR A 209 -24.26 -7.65 19.16
C THR A 209 -24.12 -6.32 18.43
N LEU A 210 -24.88 -6.11 17.36
CA LEU A 210 -25.01 -4.85 16.62
C LEU A 210 -26.49 -4.55 16.38
N GLU A 211 -26.79 -3.28 16.18
CA GLU A 211 -28.10 -2.77 15.76
C GLU A 211 -28.15 -2.58 14.24
N ARG A 212 -29.34 -2.26 13.72
CA ARG A 212 -29.52 -1.94 12.29
C ARG A 212 -29.23 -0.47 12.03
N SER A 213 -28.01 -0.04 12.29
CA SER A 213 -27.53 1.33 12.06
C SER A 213 -26.38 1.36 11.05
N TRP A 214 -26.24 2.47 10.31
CA TRP A 214 -25.14 2.63 9.35
C TRP A 214 -23.83 2.93 10.07
N GLY A 215 -23.89 3.44 11.30
CA GLY A 215 -22.76 3.60 12.22
C GLY A 215 -22.14 2.26 12.60
N ASP A 216 -22.96 1.26 12.95
CA ASP A 216 -22.46 -0.10 13.24
C ASP A 216 -21.83 -0.77 12.01
N VAL A 217 -22.37 -0.48 10.82
CA VAL A 217 -21.77 -0.92 9.55
C VAL A 217 -20.40 -0.26 9.34
N ALA A 218 -20.26 1.04 9.63
CA ALA A 218 -18.99 1.77 9.55
C ALA A 218 -17.94 1.21 10.53
N ASP A 219 -18.33 0.97 11.78
CA ASP A 219 -17.46 0.40 12.81
C ASP A 219 -16.98 -1.00 12.42
N LEU A 220 -17.88 -1.85 11.94
CA LEU A 220 -17.53 -3.17 11.44
C LEU A 220 -16.63 -3.09 10.19
N ALA A 221 -16.88 -2.13 9.29
CA ALA A 221 -16.04 -1.90 8.11
C ALA A 221 -14.62 -1.53 8.52
N ASN A 222 -14.46 -0.69 9.54
CA ASN A 222 -13.17 -0.31 10.09
C ASN A 222 -12.44 -1.50 10.73
N VAL A 223 -13.15 -2.34 11.49
CA VAL A 223 -12.56 -3.57 12.05
C VAL A 223 -12.08 -4.50 10.94
N ILE A 224 -12.82 -4.66 9.84
CA ILE A 224 -12.41 -5.50 8.71
C ILE A 224 -11.25 -4.86 7.94
N ALA A 225 -11.31 -3.56 7.66
CA ALA A 225 -10.29 -2.85 6.88
C ALA A 225 -8.95 -2.73 7.62
N THR A 226 -8.96 -2.78 8.96
CA THR A 226 -7.76 -2.81 9.79
C THR A 226 -7.20 -4.21 9.99
N GLN A 227 -7.98 -5.26 9.76
CA GLN A 227 -7.46 -6.62 9.67
C GLN A 227 -6.52 -6.70 8.47
N ARG A 228 -5.25 -7.04 8.71
CA ARG A 228 -4.18 -7.09 7.70
C ARG A 228 -4.04 -8.51 7.11
N PRO A 229 -4.78 -8.92 6.07
CA PRO A 229 -4.52 -10.20 5.42
C PRO A 229 -3.14 -10.16 4.74
N GLY A 230 -2.33 -11.19 5.00
CA GLY A 230 -0.89 -11.29 4.68
C GLY A 230 -0.50 -11.34 3.20
N ARG A 231 -1.33 -10.87 2.26
CA ARG A 231 -1.01 -10.86 0.83
C ARG A 231 -0.65 -9.45 0.38
N ARG A 232 0.63 -9.25 0.08
CA ARG A 232 1.20 -8.03 -0.52
C ARG A 232 1.14 -8.18 -2.03
N GLU A 233 0.73 -7.13 -2.74
CA GLU A 233 0.42 -7.18 -4.17
C GLU A 233 0.99 -5.94 -4.86
N HIS A 234 1.93 -6.10 -5.81
CA HIS A 234 1.79 -5.81 -7.26
C HIS A 234 3.13 -5.43 -7.93
N SER A 235 3.40 -6.04 -9.10
CA SER A 235 4.39 -5.59 -10.08
C SER A 235 3.81 -4.52 -11.00
N ASN A 236 4.44 -3.35 -11.09
CA ASN A 236 4.15 -2.34 -12.11
C ASN A 236 5.28 -2.34 -13.14
N ALA A 237 4.98 -2.74 -14.38
CA ALA A 237 5.99 -2.90 -15.43
C ALA A 237 6.75 -1.62 -15.83
N ARG A 238 6.32 -0.45 -15.34
CA ARG A 238 6.94 0.87 -15.60
C ARG A 238 7.60 1.49 -14.37
N ALA A 239 7.50 0.85 -13.21
CA ALA A 239 8.07 1.34 -11.96
C ALA A 239 9.09 0.34 -11.41
N LEU A 240 9.92 0.82 -10.49
CA LEU A 240 10.88 -0.01 -9.77
C LEU A 240 10.19 -0.69 -8.60
N ASP A 241 10.16 -2.02 -8.60
CA ASP A 241 9.64 -2.79 -7.47
C ASP A 241 10.61 -2.73 -6.27
N ILE A 242 10.09 -2.30 -5.13
CA ILE A 242 10.80 -2.24 -3.85
C ILE A 242 10.06 -3.13 -2.84
N LEU A 243 10.71 -4.20 -2.38
CA LEU A 243 10.09 -5.30 -1.65
C LEU A 243 10.68 -5.52 -0.25
N GLU A 244 9.86 -6.03 0.66
CA GLU A 244 10.39 -6.72 1.83
C GLU A 244 10.86 -8.11 1.43
N ALA A 245 11.93 -8.61 2.05
CA ALA A 245 12.48 -9.92 1.75
C ALA A 245 11.48 -11.08 1.90
N ASN A 246 10.46 -10.92 2.73
CA ASN A 246 9.38 -11.92 2.86
C ASN A 246 8.55 -12.10 1.58
N ASP A 247 8.59 -11.14 0.65
CA ASP A 247 7.71 -11.12 -0.53
C ASP A 247 8.45 -11.43 -1.83
N VAL A 248 9.75 -11.68 -1.73
CA VAL A 248 10.63 -11.97 -2.86
C VAL A 248 10.54 -13.43 -3.28
N TRP A 249 10.01 -14.30 -2.43
CA TRP A 249 9.86 -15.72 -2.72
C TRP A 249 9.05 -15.96 -4.00
N MET A 250 9.59 -16.78 -4.91
CA MET A 250 9.05 -17.17 -6.22
C MET A 250 9.03 -16.07 -7.27
N LEU A 251 9.63 -14.90 -6.99
CA LEU A 251 9.91 -13.94 -8.04
C LEU A 251 11.08 -14.42 -8.89
N ASP A 252 11.09 -13.98 -10.14
CA ASP A 252 12.18 -14.18 -11.09
C ASP A 252 12.46 -12.81 -11.75
N VAL A 253 13.42 -12.10 -11.16
CA VAL A 253 13.85 -10.76 -11.57
C VAL A 253 15.33 -10.83 -11.91
N GLN A 254 15.78 -10.11 -12.95
CA GLN A 254 17.16 -10.29 -13.44
C GLN A 254 18.20 -9.76 -12.45
N TYR A 255 17.92 -8.61 -11.84
CA TYR A 255 18.81 -7.96 -10.90
C TYR A 255 18.12 -7.67 -9.57
N VAL A 256 18.68 -8.18 -8.49
CA VAL A 256 18.21 -7.90 -7.12
C VAL A 256 19.23 -7.03 -6.42
N ILE A 257 18.80 -5.86 -5.94
CA ILE A 257 19.60 -4.96 -5.11
C ILE A 257 19.10 -5.07 -3.68
N ALA A 258 19.79 -5.84 -2.85
CA ALA A 258 19.45 -6.00 -1.45
C ALA A 258 20.11 -4.88 -0.62
N VAL A 259 19.32 -4.17 0.18
CA VAL A 259 19.77 -3.06 1.02
C VAL A 259 19.80 -3.45 2.50
N GLY A 260 20.68 -2.77 3.24
CA GLY A 260 20.72 -2.88 4.70
C GLY A 260 21.47 -4.09 5.21
N MET A 261 22.49 -4.60 4.51
CA MET A 261 23.27 -5.79 4.92
C MET A 261 24.18 -5.53 6.14
N THR A 262 23.57 -5.19 7.27
CA THR A 262 24.20 -4.84 8.55
C THR A 262 23.85 -5.88 9.63
N ALA A 263 24.65 -5.92 10.69
CA ALA A 263 24.48 -6.87 11.79
C ALA A 263 23.15 -6.68 12.55
N ASP A 264 22.59 -5.47 12.53
CA ASP A 264 21.35 -5.15 13.25
C ASP A 264 20.08 -5.49 12.46
N GLU A 265 20.20 -5.63 11.14
CA GLU A 265 19.06 -5.90 10.24
C GLU A 265 19.03 -7.34 9.74
N TRP A 266 20.20 -7.95 9.53
CA TRP A 266 20.32 -9.29 8.98
C TRP A 266 21.30 -10.15 9.79
N PRO A 267 20.84 -11.13 10.58
CA PRO A 267 19.45 -11.34 11.00
C PRO A 267 19.00 -10.28 12.01
N ARG A 268 17.69 -10.06 12.12
CA ARG A 268 17.13 -9.13 13.11
C ARG A 268 17.02 -9.85 14.46
N ALA A 269 17.67 -9.30 15.48
CA ALA A 269 17.50 -9.80 16.84
C ALA A 269 16.04 -9.62 17.28
N THR A 270 15.35 -10.72 17.59
CA THR A 270 13.98 -10.64 18.11
C THR A 270 14.00 -10.31 19.58
N GLU A 271 13.35 -9.21 19.97
CA GLU A 271 13.03 -8.96 21.37
C GLU A 271 12.00 -9.98 21.85
N SER A 272 12.40 -10.80 22.84
CA SER A 272 11.54 -11.80 23.45
C SER A 272 11.49 -11.56 24.95
N VAL A 273 10.28 -11.53 25.51
CA VAL A 273 10.07 -11.49 26.97
C VAL A 273 10.48 -12.79 27.67
N VAL A 274 10.73 -13.86 26.89
CA VAL A 274 11.17 -15.16 27.39
C VAL A 274 12.70 -15.18 27.47
N PRO A 275 13.31 -15.53 28.62
CA PRO A 275 14.76 -15.57 28.76
C PRO A 275 15.44 -16.51 27.74
N PRO A 276 16.61 -16.16 27.18
CA PRO A 276 17.31 -16.97 26.18
C PRO A 276 17.57 -18.41 26.63
N GLU A 277 17.87 -18.63 27.91
CA GLU A 277 18.14 -19.97 28.45
C GLU A 277 16.92 -20.87 28.34
N PHE A 278 15.73 -20.31 28.54
CA PHE A 278 14.47 -21.04 28.39
C PHE A 278 14.10 -21.27 26.93
N GLN A 279 14.42 -20.33 26.04
CA GLN A 279 14.25 -20.51 24.60
C GLN A 279 15.08 -21.70 24.09
N GLU A 280 16.35 -21.79 24.51
CA GLU A 280 17.23 -22.91 24.14
C GLU A 280 16.69 -24.27 24.59
N VAL A 281 16.15 -24.36 25.81
CA VAL A 281 15.57 -25.61 26.31
C VAL A 281 14.35 -26.03 25.46
N VAL A 282 13.47 -25.08 25.12
CA VAL A 282 12.32 -25.35 24.26
C VAL A 282 12.76 -25.73 22.84
N LEU A 283 13.79 -25.08 22.29
CA LEU A 283 14.31 -25.38 20.95
C LEU A 283 15.00 -26.75 20.87
N ARG A 284 15.68 -27.19 21.94
CA ARG A 284 16.26 -28.54 22.03
C ARG A 284 15.18 -29.61 22.20
N GLY A 285 14.02 -29.24 22.74
CA GLY A 285 12.88 -30.14 22.92
C GLY A 285 13.08 -31.15 24.06
N ASP A 286 13.90 -30.80 25.05
CA ASP A 286 14.22 -31.69 26.17
C ASP A 286 13.06 -31.76 27.20
N ASP A 287 12.81 -32.95 27.73
CA ASP A 287 11.84 -33.26 28.79
C ASP A 287 10.41 -32.73 28.50
N ASP A 288 9.77 -32.08 29.49
CA ASP A 288 8.40 -31.58 29.43
C ASP A 288 8.21 -30.40 28.46
N THR A 289 9.29 -29.83 27.93
CA THR A 289 9.24 -28.72 26.96
C THR A 289 8.97 -29.17 25.53
N SER A 290 9.05 -30.48 25.25
CA SER A 290 8.64 -31.10 23.98
C SER A 290 7.18 -30.84 23.60
N LYS A 291 6.34 -30.41 24.56
CA LYS A 291 4.94 -30.04 24.35
C LYS A 291 4.75 -28.58 23.93
N LEU A 292 5.79 -27.75 24.01
CA LEU A 292 5.76 -26.33 23.66
C LEU A 292 6.24 -26.16 22.22
N ALA A 293 5.46 -25.46 21.40
CA ALA A 293 5.89 -25.10 20.05
C ALA A 293 6.91 -23.95 20.14
N PRO A 294 8.12 -24.08 19.59
CA PRO A 294 9.06 -22.98 19.53
C PRO A 294 8.45 -21.84 18.70
N ARG A 295 8.62 -20.60 19.18
CA ARG A 295 8.20 -19.44 18.39
C ARG A 295 9.23 -19.26 17.27
N THR A 296 8.77 -19.06 16.04
CA THR A 296 9.64 -18.82 14.87
C THR A 296 10.62 -17.67 15.07
N ALA A 297 10.30 -16.73 15.95
CA ALA A 297 11.12 -15.58 16.26
C ALA A 297 12.30 -15.89 17.21
N TRP A 298 12.37 -17.09 17.78
CA TRP A 298 13.50 -17.56 18.61
C TRP A 298 14.63 -18.19 17.79
N THR A 299 14.45 -18.28 16.47
CA THR A 299 15.43 -18.83 15.53
C THR A 299 15.70 -17.82 14.43
N ASP A 300 16.93 -17.77 13.94
CA ASP A 300 17.33 -17.04 12.73
C ASP A 300 16.88 -17.72 11.44
N GLY A 301 16.32 -18.94 11.52
CA GLY A 301 15.93 -19.75 10.37
C GLY A 301 15.04 -19.00 9.37
N ARG A 302 14.10 -18.18 9.85
CA ARG A 302 13.25 -17.36 8.97
C ARG A 302 14.03 -16.26 8.25
N ASP A 303 14.95 -15.58 8.93
CA ASP A 303 15.78 -14.55 8.33
C ASP A 303 16.75 -15.15 7.32
N ARG A 304 17.27 -16.34 7.62
CA ARG A 304 18.11 -17.11 6.71
C ARG A 304 17.35 -17.55 5.46
N ASP A 305 16.13 -18.06 5.61
CA ASP A 305 15.29 -18.44 4.47
C ASP A 305 14.99 -17.24 3.58
N GLN A 306 14.59 -16.12 4.19
CA GLN A 306 14.33 -14.88 3.45
C GLN A 306 15.59 -14.34 2.78
N PHE A 307 16.74 -14.41 3.45
CA PHE A 307 18.02 -14.07 2.85
C PHE A 307 18.32 -14.93 1.63
N LEU A 308 18.11 -16.26 1.71
CA LEU A 308 18.29 -17.16 0.56
C LEU A 308 17.30 -16.87 -0.57
N ASP A 309 16.07 -16.49 -0.26
CA ASP A 309 15.07 -16.16 -1.27
C ASP A 309 15.44 -14.88 -2.07
N VAL A 310 16.16 -13.93 -1.46
CA VAL A 310 16.75 -12.78 -2.19
C VAL A 310 17.67 -13.24 -3.31
N PHE A 311 18.52 -14.25 -3.06
CA PHE A 311 19.42 -14.78 -4.10
C PHE A 311 18.68 -15.60 -5.13
N ARG A 312 17.72 -16.43 -4.69
CA ARG A 312 16.94 -17.28 -5.61
C ARG A 312 16.07 -16.50 -6.57
N ALA A 313 15.66 -15.29 -6.19
CA ALA A 313 14.87 -14.44 -7.06
C ALA A 313 15.68 -13.74 -8.15
N ALA A 314 17.02 -13.69 -8.03
CA ALA A 314 17.89 -13.07 -9.01
C ALA A 314 18.25 -14.04 -10.13
N GLY A 315 17.88 -13.71 -11.36
CA GLY A 315 18.24 -14.49 -12.55
C GLY A 315 19.67 -14.24 -13.04
N THR A 316 20.21 -13.02 -12.85
CA THR A 316 21.54 -12.64 -13.35
C THR A 316 22.48 -12.22 -12.22
N GLY A 317 22.06 -11.28 -11.37
CA GLY A 317 22.98 -10.70 -10.39
C GLY A 317 22.31 -10.21 -9.12
N VAL A 318 23.01 -10.38 -7.99
CA VAL A 318 22.63 -9.84 -6.69
C VAL A 318 23.66 -8.80 -6.27
N ILE A 319 23.17 -7.61 -5.93
CA ILE A 319 23.99 -6.51 -5.44
C ILE A 319 23.62 -6.25 -3.99
N LEU A 320 24.58 -6.44 -3.10
CA LEU A 320 24.41 -6.28 -1.66
C LEU A 320 24.93 -4.91 -1.22
N THR A 321 24.11 -4.12 -0.54
CA THR A 321 24.51 -2.80 -0.04
C THR A 321 24.38 -2.72 1.47
N ARG A 322 25.33 -2.04 2.11
CA ARG A 322 25.29 -1.73 3.54
C ARG A 322 25.76 -0.29 3.78
N HIS A 323 25.22 0.34 4.80
CA HIS A 323 25.80 1.54 5.35
C HIS A 323 26.85 1.16 6.40
N THR A 324 27.87 1.99 6.58
CA THR A 324 28.91 1.79 7.59
C THR A 324 28.72 2.69 8.81
N GLN A 325 27.83 3.68 8.70
CA GLN A 325 27.51 4.62 9.77
C GLN A 325 26.01 4.96 9.75
N THR A 326 25.44 5.16 10.93
CA THR A 326 24.06 5.65 11.10
C THR A 326 23.96 7.15 10.82
N VAL A 327 22.74 7.69 10.83
CA VAL A 327 22.50 9.14 10.71
C VAL A 327 23.09 9.92 11.90
N ASP A 328 23.16 9.28 13.07
CA ASP A 328 23.74 9.86 14.29
C ASP A 328 25.28 9.73 14.34
N GLY A 329 25.88 9.05 13.35
CA GLY A 329 27.33 8.88 13.20
C GLY A 329 27.90 7.66 13.92
N ASP A 330 27.05 6.76 14.42
CA ASP A 330 27.48 5.51 15.04
C ASP A 330 27.98 4.52 13.99
N ASP A 331 29.07 3.82 14.27
CA ASP A 331 29.62 2.81 13.37
C ASP A 331 28.71 1.57 13.33
N VAL A 332 28.48 1.04 12.12
CA VAL A 332 27.60 -0.10 11.87
C VAL A 332 28.39 -1.27 11.30
N HIS A 333 28.22 -2.44 11.92
CA HIS A 333 28.91 -3.67 11.55
C HIS A 333 28.21 -4.40 10.39
N SER A 334 28.99 -5.17 9.61
CA SER A 334 28.47 -5.99 8.52
C SER A 334 27.60 -7.13 9.05
N SER A 335 26.58 -7.51 8.28
CA SER A 335 25.78 -8.69 8.56
C SER A 335 26.65 -9.96 8.60
N PRO A 336 26.49 -10.85 9.59
CA PRO A 336 27.17 -12.15 9.61
C PRO A 336 26.78 -13.06 8.44
N PHE A 337 25.64 -12.84 7.78
CA PHE A 337 25.27 -13.62 6.59
C PHE A 337 26.22 -13.38 5.41
N LEU A 338 26.93 -12.26 5.38
CA LEU A 338 27.93 -11.96 4.35
C LEU A 338 29.19 -12.83 4.49
N ASP A 339 29.52 -13.30 5.70
CA ASP A 339 30.74 -14.10 5.96
C ASP A 339 30.70 -15.48 5.29
N HIS A 340 29.52 -15.89 4.82
CA HIS A 340 29.29 -17.18 4.15
C HIS A 340 29.23 -17.06 2.62
N LEU A 341 29.48 -15.87 2.07
CA LEU A 341 29.44 -15.60 0.65
C LEU A 341 30.84 -15.27 0.11
N ASP A 342 31.10 -15.68 -1.12
CA ASP A 342 32.25 -15.18 -1.88
C ASP A 342 31.83 -13.87 -2.57
N LEU A 343 32.36 -12.74 -2.10
CA LEU A 343 31.89 -11.41 -2.48
C LEU A 343 32.98 -10.65 -3.23
N GLN A 344 32.61 -10.14 -4.42
CA GLN A 344 33.39 -9.11 -5.10
C GLN A 344 33.03 -7.73 -4.55
N THR A 345 33.99 -7.08 -3.90
CA THR A 345 33.78 -5.75 -3.31
C THR A 345 34.00 -4.66 -4.35
N VAL A 346 33.01 -3.77 -4.51
CA VAL A 346 33.15 -2.57 -5.34
C VAL A 346 34.14 -1.60 -4.71
N ALA A 347 35.16 -1.17 -5.47
CA ALA A 347 36.14 -0.22 -4.99
C ALA A 347 35.53 1.15 -4.63
N GLU A 348 36.09 1.81 -3.61
CA GLU A 348 35.61 3.11 -3.13
C GLU A 348 35.60 4.18 -4.24
N SER A 349 36.60 4.18 -5.12
CA SER A 349 36.66 5.08 -6.28
C SER A 349 35.52 4.86 -7.25
N HIS A 350 35.14 3.61 -7.53
CA HIS A 350 34.02 3.29 -8.41
C HIS A 350 32.69 3.69 -7.77
N ARG A 351 32.55 3.51 -6.45
CA ARG A 351 31.39 4.01 -5.68
C ARG A 351 31.25 5.52 -5.78
N GLN A 352 32.35 6.27 -5.63
CA GLN A 352 32.34 7.73 -5.74
C GLN A 352 31.98 8.18 -7.17
N GLN A 353 32.49 7.51 -8.19
CA GLN A 353 32.14 7.77 -9.59
C GLN A 353 30.64 7.55 -9.84
N LEU A 354 30.08 6.45 -9.32
CA LEU A 354 28.64 6.11 -9.39
C LEU A 354 27.74 7.16 -8.70
N LEU A 355 28.26 7.95 -7.77
CA LEU A 355 27.51 9.02 -7.11
C LEU A 355 27.78 10.41 -7.70
N SER A 356 28.69 10.51 -8.66
CA SER A 356 29.07 11.77 -9.30
C SER A 356 28.07 12.24 -10.36
N THR A 357 28.25 13.45 -10.89
CA THR A 357 27.45 13.96 -12.01
C THR A 357 27.74 13.23 -13.33
N ASN A 358 28.95 12.68 -13.50
CA ASN A 358 29.33 11.85 -14.65
C ASN A 358 29.26 10.39 -14.23
N ARG A 359 28.06 9.94 -13.89
CA ARG A 359 27.81 8.63 -13.31
C ARG A 359 28.26 7.51 -14.26
N GLU A 360 28.93 6.51 -13.72
CA GLU A 360 29.28 5.28 -14.43
C GLU A 360 29.01 4.07 -13.53
N LEU A 361 28.50 2.99 -14.12
CA LEU A 361 28.32 1.72 -13.44
C LEU A 361 29.71 1.14 -13.09
N PRO A 362 29.94 0.72 -11.83
CA PRO A 362 31.19 0.07 -11.45
C PRO A 362 31.52 -1.13 -12.35
N PRO A 363 32.78 -1.33 -12.79
CA PRO A 363 33.20 -2.48 -13.60
C PRO A 363 32.76 -3.82 -12.99
N GLU A 364 32.84 -3.95 -11.67
CA GLU A 364 32.43 -5.16 -10.94
C GLU A 364 30.95 -5.50 -11.10
N ILE A 365 30.12 -4.54 -11.52
CA ILE A 365 28.69 -4.74 -11.82
C ILE A 365 28.46 -4.83 -13.34
N GLN A 366 29.32 -4.21 -14.15
CA GLN A 366 29.26 -4.30 -15.61
C GLN A 366 29.47 -5.73 -16.11
N ASP A 367 30.35 -6.49 -15.44
CA ASP A 367 30.62 -7.91 -15.77
C ASP A 367 29.32 -8.74 -15.84
N PHE A 368 28.32 -8.47 -14.97
CA PHE A 368 27.00 -9.14 -15.01
C PHE A 368 26.17 -8.84 -16.26
N LEU A 369 26.39 -7.70 -16.91
CA LEU A 369 25.67 -7.30 -18.14
C LEU A 369 26.32 -7.95 -19.37
N GLU A 370 27.64 -8.11 -19.37
CA GLU A 370 28.40 -8.69 -20.47
C GLU A 370 28.14 -10.20 -20.60
N GLU A 371 28.09 -10.94 -19.49
CA GLU A 371 27.74 -12.37 -19.47
C GLU A 371 26.34 -12.64 -20.06
N ARG A 372 25.39 -11.71 -19.89
CA ARG A 372 24.04 -11.81 -20.46
C ARG A 372 24.05 -11.61 -21.98
N ALA A 373 24.82 -10.64 -22.49
CA ALA A 373 24.92 -10.41 -23.93
C ALA A 373 25.50 -11.63 -24.66
N GLU A 374 26.45 -12.33 -24.04
CA GLU A 374 27.01 -13.58 -24.58
C GLU A 374 26.05 -14.77 -24.48
N ALA A 375 25.25 -14.88 -23.41
CA ALA A 375 24.24 -15.94 -23.27
C ALA A 375 23.11 -15.82 -24.29
N THR A 376 22.61 -14.59 -24.51
CA THR A 376 21.54 -14.30 -25.48
C THR A 376 21.98 -14.30 -26.94
N ALA A 377 23.28 -14.14 -27.23
CA ALA A 377 23.82 -14.28 -28.58
C ALA A 377 24.02 -15.74 -29.02
N ASN A 378 23.96 -16.69 -28.08
CA ASN A 378 24.15 -18.13 -28.32
C ASN A 378 22.82 -18.94 -28.35
N GLU A 379 21.68 -18.27 -28.16
CA GLU A 379 20.32 -18.78 -28.43
C GLU A 379 19.83 -18.32 -29.81
#